data_AF-A0A7V1EIN0-F1
#
_entry.id   AF-A0A7V1EIN0-F1
#
_cell.length_a   1.000
_cell.length_b   1.000
_cell.length_c   1.000
_cell.angle_alpha   90.00
_cell.angle_beta   90.00
_cell.angle_gamma   90.00
#
_symmetry.space_group_name_H-M   'P 1'
#
loop_
_entity.id
_entity.type
_entity.pdbx_description
1 polymer ?
#
loop_
_entity_poly.entity_id
_entity_poly.type
_entity_poly.pdbx_seq_one_letter_code
_entity_poly.pdbx_strand_id
1 'polypeptide(L)'
;MKNPALILSLILLTGLIGYAQEMCPMHRQGPREMEQFPPELLDDLSPEQKARIEETRMETRKNIIPLKSQIELKQIDLHKEMKAVNPNKDRILKFSQEIHDLEWQIKKLNIEERLKIHSILTPEQREKLKMPRKKFIKKVEIEREERD
;
A
#
# COMPACT_ATOMS: atom_id res chain seq x y z
N MET A 1 -33.04 -46.91 -34.15
CA MET A 1 -31.90 -45.96 -34.31
C MET A 1 -32.49 -44.68 -34.88
N LYS A 2 -32.59 -43.53 -34.21
CA LYS A 2 -31.78 -42.89 -33.17
C LYS A 2 -32.70 -42.12 -32.20
N ASN A 3 -32.34 -42.08 -30.92
CA ASN A 3 -33.18 -41.67 -29.79
C ASN A 3 -33.42 -40.15 -29.73
N PRO A 4 -34.65 -39.66 -29.43
CA PRO A 4 -34.90 -38.22 -29.22
C PRO A 4 -34.42 -37.71 -27.85
N ALA A 5 -33.95 -38.61 -26.97
CA ALA A 5 -33.50 -38.30 -25.61
C ALA A 5 -32.15 -37.56 -25.52
N LEU A 6 -31.50 -37.23 -26.64
CA LEU A 6 -30.14 -36.66 -26.66
C LEU A 6 -30.04 -35.17 -26.99
N ILE A 7 -31.15 -34.48 -27.28
CA ILE A 7 -31.11 -33.03 -27.60
C ILE A 7 -31.58 -32.16 -26.42
N LEU A 8 -32.27 -32.74 -25.43
CA LEU A 8 -32.77 -32.02 -24.25
C LEU A 8 -31.80 -31.97 -23.05
N SER A 9 -30.60 -32.55 -23.17
CA SER A 9 -29.56 -32.47 -22.13
C SER A 9 -28.53 -31.35 -22.37
N LEU A 10 -28.60 -30.61 -23.48
CA LEU A 10 -27.63 -29.56 -23.80
C LEU A 10 -27.98 -28.17 -23.22
N ILE A 11 -29.12 -28.04 -22.51
CA ILE A 11 -29.56 -26.77 -21.90
C ILE A 11 -29.40 -26.82 -20.35
N LEU A 12 -28.98 -27.95 -19.78
CA LEU A 12 -28.89 -28.16 -18.33
C LEU A 12 -27.47 -28.40 -17.79
N LEU A 13 -26.43 -28.03 -18.54
CA LEU A 13 -25.06 -27.98 -18.02
C LEU A 13 -24.45 -26.58 -18.21
N THR A 14 -24.12 -25.96 -17.08
CA THR A 14 -23.22 -24.81 -16.91
C THR A 14 -23.80 -23.39 -17.00
N GLY A 15 -25.03 -23.21 -16.53
CA GLY A 15 -25.49 -21.95 -15.89
C GLY A 15 -24.77 -21.63 -14.56
N LEU A 16 -23.44 -21.83 -14.49
CA LEU A 16 -22.60 -21.61 -13.31
C LEU A 16 -21.21 -21.05 -13.70
N ILE A 17 -21.14 -20.24 -14.76
CA ILE A 17 -19.96 -19.40 -15.00
C ILE A 17 -20.21 -18.06 -14.30
N GLY A 18 -19.77 -17.99 -13.04
CA GLY A 18 -19.13 -16.78 -12.54
C GLY A 18 -19.99 -15.70 -11.89
N TYR A 19 -21.05 -16.03 -11.14
CA TYR A 19 -21.47 -15.16 -10.03
C TYR A 19 -20.50 -15.33 -8.85
N ALA A 20 -19.26 -14.87 -9.02
CA ALA A 20 -18.30 -14.72 -7.91
C ALA A 20 -17.16 -13.80 -8.33
N GLN A 21 -17.48 -12.64 -8.87
CA GLN A 21 -16.64 -11.47 -8.73
C GLN A 21 -17.45 -10.39 -8.00
N GLU A 22 -17.91 -10.73 -6.80
CA GLU A 22 -17.67 -9.80 -5.70
C GLU A 22 -16.15 -9.68 -5.59
N MET A 23 -15.58 -8.86 -6.48
CA MET A 23 -14.35 -8.17 -6.17
C MET A 23 -14.66 -7.53 -4.83
N CYS A 24 -14.12 -8.12 -3.75
CA CYS A 24 -13.94 -7.40 -2.50
C CYS A 24 -13.51 -6.00 -2.93
N PRO A 25 -14.19 -4.94 -2.46
CA PRO A 25 -13.70 -3.62 -2.74
C PRO A 25 -12.26 -3.66 -2.26
N MET A 26 -11.32 -3.71 -3.20
CA MET A 26 -9.96 -3.31 -2.95
C MET A 26 -10.21 -2.00 -2.23
N HIS A 27 -9.91 -1.97 -0.93
CA HIS A 27 -9.65 -0.70 -0.28
C HIS A 27 -8.54 -0.16 -1.16
N ARG A 28 -8.94 0.66 -2.14
CA ARG A 28 -8.08 1.53 -2.88
C ARG A 28 -7.65 2.45 -1.76
N GLN A 29 -6.62 2.02 -1.03
CA GLN A 29 -5.77 2.89 -0.25
C GLN A 29 -5.40 3.91 -1.31
N GLY A 30 -6.15 5.02 -1.32
CA GLY A 30 -5.86 6.18 -2.15
C GLY A 30 -4.37 6.38 -2.04
N PRO A 31 -3.70 6.65 -3.17
CA PRO A 31 -2.25 6.45 -3.33
C PRO A 31 -1.62 6.79 -2.01
N ARG A 32 -1.08 5.78 -1.28
CA ARG A 32 -0.30 5.99 -0.05
C ARG A 32 0.42 7.27 -0.34
N GLU A 33 0.15 8.32 0.42
CA GLU A 33 0.73 9.62 0.11
C GLU A 33 2.22 9.37 -0.01
N MET A 34 2.68 9.19 -1.25
CA MET A 34 4.06 9.33 -1.60
C MET A 34 4.26 10.72 -1.05
N GLU A 35 5.15 10.79 -0.06
CA GLU A 35 5.60 12.04 0.50
C GLU A 35 6.27 12.73 -0.69
N GLN A 36 5.43 13.31 -1.54
CA GLN A 36 5.81 13.89 -2.80
C GLN A 36 6.50 15.14 -2.34
N PHE A 37 7.79 15.20 -2.66
CA PHE A 37 8.54 16.42 -2.48
C PHE A 37 7.73 17.57 -3.09
N PRO A 38 7.76 18.74 -2.46
CA PRO A 38 7.15 19.91 -3.06
C PRO A 38 7.72 20.11 -4.48
N PRO A 39 6.92 20.55 -5.45
CA PRO A 39 7.38 20.74 -6.84
C PRO A 39 8.67 21.56 -6.93
N GLU A 40 8.80 22.60 -6.09
CA GLU A 40 9.98 23.47 -6.03
C GLU A 40 11.26 22.76 -5.59
N LEU A 41 11.14 21.63 -4.90
CA LEU A 41 12.28 20.76 -4.58
C LEU A 41 12.55 19.79 -5.74
N LEU A 42 11.53 19.26 -6.41
CA LEU A 42 11.71 18.31 -7.52
C LEU A 42 12.50 18.90 -8.68
N ASP A 43 12.30 20.19 -8.97
CA ASP A 43 13.02 20.93 -10.02
C ASP A 43 14.48 21.19 -9.66
N ASP A 44 14.78 21.27 -8.36
CA ASP A 44 16.10 21.60 -7.81
C ASP A 44 16.99 20.37 -7.53
N LEU A 45 16.43 19.15 -7.67
CA LEU A 45 17.22 17.92 -7.53
C LEU A 45 18.06 17.66 -8.77
N SER A 46 19.36 17.44 -8.57
CA SER A 46 20.25 16.96 -9.64
C SER A 46 19.84 15.55 -10.12
N PRO A 47 20.21 15.16 -11.36
CA PRO A 47 19.96 13.81 -11.87
C PRO A 47 20.51 12.70 -10.95
N GLU A 48 21.68 12.92 -10.36
CA GLU A 48 22.29 11.97 -9.43
C GLU A 48 21.49 11.84 -8.12
N GLN A 49 21.03 12.97 -7.54
CA GLN A 49 20.17 12.94 -6.36
C GLN A 49 18.85 12.22 -6.63
N LYS A 50 18.23 12.46 -7.80
CA LYS A 50 17.00 11.77 -8.22
C LYS A 50 17.22 10.25 -8.30
N ALA A 51 18.31 9.81 -8.91
CA ALA A 51 18.66 8.40 -9.02
C ALA A 51 18.86 7.74 -7.63
N ARG A 52 19.62 8.37 -6.74
CA ARG A 52 19.87 7.86 -5.38
C ARG A 52 18.60 7.79 -4.53
N ILE A 53 17.71 8.78 -4.66
CA ILE A 53 16.42 8.77 -3.96
C ILE A 53 15.55 7.62 -4.46
N GLU A 54 15.48 7.41 -5.78
CA GLU A 54 14.68 6.33 -6.35
C GLU A 54 15.23 4.96 -5.97
N GLU A 55 16.55 4.79 -5.96
CA GLU A 55 17.19 3.57 -5.47
C GLU A 55 16.84 3.31 -4.00
N THR A 56 16.90 4.34 -3.14
CA THR A 56 16.54 4.24 -1.72
C THR A 56 15.07 3.82 -1.53
N ARG A 57 14.15 4.36 -2.34
CA ARG A 57 12.72 3.97 -2.36
C ARG A 57 12.54 2.52 -2.79
N MET A 58 13.24 2.12 -3.85
CA MET A 58 13.15 0.77 -4.40
C MET A 58 13.70 -0.29 -3.45
N GLU A 59 14.83 -0.01 -2.79
CA GLU A 59 15.40 -0.86 -1.75
C GLU A 59 14.42 -1.04 -0.58
N THR A 60 13.88 0.08 -0.07
CA THR A 60 12.92 0.06 1.03
C THR A 60 11.67 -0.73 0.65
N ARG A 61 11.15 -0.53 -0.56
CA ARG A 61 9.99 -1.28 -1.07
C ARG A 61 10.27 -2.78 -1.16
N LYS A 62 11.45 -3.19 -1.65
CA LYS A 62 11.87 -4.60 -1.69
C LYS A 62 11.86 -5.23 -0.29
N ASN A 63 12.31 -4.50 0.72
CA ASN A 63 12.35 -4.98 2.11
C ASN A 63 10.95 -5.03 2.77
N ILE A 64 10.04 -4.13 2.39
CA ILE A 64 8.67 -4.10 2.93
C ILE A 64 7.80 -5.24 2.39
N ILE A 65 7.97 -5.63 1.13
CA ILE A 65 7.15 -6.68 0.48
C ILE A 65 7.06 -7.96 1.32
N PRO A 66 8.17 -8.62 1.72
CA PRO A 66 8.10 -9.85 2.49
C PRO A 66 7.49 -9.66 3.89
N LEU A 67 7.61 -8.47 4.50
CA LEU A 67 6.99 -8.18 5.80
C LEU A 67 5.46 -8.13 5.67
N LYS A 68 4.93 -7.53 4.59
CA LYS A 68 3.48 -7.52 4.32
C LYS A 68 2.93 -8.92 4.12
N SER A 69 3.64 -9.76 3.36
CA SER A 69 3.23 -11.15 3.15
C SER A 69 3.17 -11.91 4.48
N GLN A 70 4.14 -11.69 5.38
CA GLN A 70 4.10 -12.29 6.72
C GLN A 70 2.94 -11.78 7.56
N ILE A 71 2.63 -10.48 7.53
CA ILE A 71 1.47 -9.91 8.21
C ILE A 71 0.19 -10.59 7.71
N GLU A 72 0.02 -10.72 6.40
CA GLU A 72 -1.17 -11.33 5.80
C GLU A 72 -1.35 -12.80 6.25
N LEU A 73 -0.27 -13.59 6.24
CA LEU A 73 -0.29 -14.96 6.75
C LEU A 73 -0.71 -15.01 8.24
N LYS A 74 -0.17 -14.11 9.06
CA LYS A 74 -0.52 -14.05 10.49
C LYS A 74 -1.94 -13.56 10.74
N GLN A 75 -2.47 -12.68 9.89
CA GLN A 75 -3.87 -12.27 9.94
C GLN A 75 -4.82 -13.44 9.62
N ILE A 76 -4.45 -14.31 8.67
CA ILE A 76 -5.19 -15.54 8.39
C ILE A 76 -5.18 -16.48 9.60
N ASP A 77 -4.02 -16.68 10.23
CA ASP A 77 -3.89 -17.53 11.43
C ASP A 77 -4.70 -16.99 12.60
N LEU A 78 -4.63 -15.67 12.84
CA LEU A 78 -5.42 -14.97 13.84
C LEU A 78 -6.92 -15.15 13.60
N HIS A 79 -7.38 -14.91 12.37
CA HIS A 79 -8.79 -15.06 12.01
C HIS A 79 -9.29 -16.49 12.17
N LYS A 80 -8.45 -17.48 11.84
CA LYS A 80 -8.75 -18.90 12.02
C LYS A 80 -8.93 -19.24 13.50
N GLU A 81 -8.04 -18.78 14.38
CA GLU A 81 -8.12 -19.04 15.82
C GLU A 81 -9.34 -18.35 16.45
N MET A 82 -9.64 -17.11 16.04
CA MET A 82 -10.84 -16.39 16.52
C MET A 82 -12.16 -17.06 16.12
N LYS A 83 -12.17 -17.85 15.04
CA LYS A 83 -13.36 -18.60 14.56
C LYS A 83 -13.45 -20.02 15.11
N ALA A 84 -12.48 -20.48 15.89
CA ALA A 84 -12.51 -21.82 16.45
C ALA A 84 -13.68 -21.98 17.45
N VAL A 85 -14.19 -23.21 17.60
CA VAL A 85 -15.26 -23.51 18.57
C VAL A 85 -14.82 -23.21 20.01
N ASN A 86 -13.53 -23.39 20.30
CA ASN A 86 -12.91 -23.01 21.56
C ASN A 86 -11.62 -22.21 21.27
N PRO A 87 -11.71 -20.87 21.12
CA PRO A 87 -10.57 -20.03 20.79
C PRO A 87 -9.50 -20.02 21.89
N ASN A 88 -8.23 -20.16 21.51
CA ASN A 88 -7.12 -20.04 22.44
C ASN A 88 -6.66 -18.57 22.57
N LYS A 89 -6.93 -17.97 23.73
CA LYS A 89 -6.55 -16.58 24.05
C LYS A 89 -5.05 -16.30 23.85
N ASP A 90 -4.18 -17.19 24.32
CA ASP A 90 -2.73 -16.96 24.27
C ASP A 90 -2.21 -16.98 22.83
N ARG A 91 -2.78 -17.83 21.98
CA ARG A 91 -2.48 -17.84 20.54
C ARG A 91 -2.95 -16.56 19.85
N ILE A 92 -4.15 -16.10 20.16
CA ILE A 92 -4.70 -14.84 19.63
C ILE A 92 -3.77 -13.67 19.98
N LEU A 93 -3.40 -13.54 21.25
CA LEU A 93 -2.49 -12.48 21.70
C LEU A 93 -1.12 -12.58 21.05
N LYS A 94 -0.59 -13.80 20.90
CA LYS A 94 0.68 -14.04 20.21
C LYS A 94 0.63 -13.58 18.74
N PHE A 95 -0.38 -13.99 17.98
CA PHE A 95 -0.49 -13.57 16.58
C PHE A 95 -0.68 -12.06 16.44
N SER A 96 -1.44 -11.43 17.33
CA SER A 96 -1.59 -9.97 17.38
C SER A 96 -0.26 -9.27 17.63
N GLN A 97 0.57 -9.78 18.55
CA GLN A 97 1.90 -9.22 18.83
C GLN A 97 2.83 -9.38 17.63
N GLU A 98 2.86 -10.57 17.01
CA GLU A 98 3.69 -10.82 15.83
C GLU A 98 3.32 -9.90 14.65
N ILE A 99 2.02 -9.63 14.44
CA ILE A 99 1.56 -8.64 13.45
C ILE A 99 2.08 -7.25 13.79
N HIS A 100 1.94 -6.81 15.05
CA HIS A 100 2.40 -5.49 15.49
C HIS A 100 3.91 -5.31 15.31
N ASP A 101 4.70 -6.33 15.63
CA ASP A 101 6.15 -6.31 15.47
C ASP A 101 6.56 -6.20 14.00
N LEU A 102 5.85 -6.86 13.08
CA LEU A 102 6.06 -6.75 11.64
C LEU A 102 5.65 -5.37 11.11
N GLU A 103 4.53 -4.81 11.58
CA GLU A 103 4.11 -3.45 11.24
C GLU A 103 5.13 -2.41 11.73
N TRP A 104 5.70 -2.62 12.91
CA TRP A 104 6.77 -1.78 13.43
C TRP A 104 8.03 -1.85 12.55
N GLN A 105 8.42 -3.03 12.08
CA GLN A 105 9.54 -3.15 11.14
C GLN A 105 9.30 -2.38 9.84
N ILE A 106 8.08 -2.43 9.29
CA ILE A 106 7.71 -1.61 8.13
C ILE A 106 7.84 -0.12 8.46
N LYS A 107 7.34 0.32 9.62
CA LYS A 107 7.44 1.73 10.05
C LYS A 107 8.90 2.17 10.20
N LYS A 108 9.75 1.32 10.78
CA LYS A 108 11.19 1.56 10.92
C LYS A 108 11.85 1.74 9.54
N LEU A 109 11.58 0.86 8.58
CA LEU A 109 12.09 0.99 7.21
C LEU A 109 11.69 2.30 6.55
N ASN A 110 10.44 2.75 6.70
CA ASN A 110 10.00 4.04 6.16
C ASN A 110 10.71 5.24 6.83
N ILE A 111 10.97 5.16 8.15
CA ILE A 111 11.73 6.21 8.86
C ILE A 111 13.17 6.25 8.35
N GLU A 112 13.81 5.09 8.21
CA GLU A 112 15.16 4.98 7.68
C GLU A 112 15.25 5.51 6.24
N GLU A 113 14.28 5.19 5.39
CA GLU A 113 14.15 5.74 4.04
C GLU A 113 14.12 7.27 4.06
N ARG A 114 13.24 7.88 4.88
CA ARG A 114 13.13 9.33 5.01
C ARG A 114 14.42 9.97 5.48
N LEU A 115 15.11 9.36 6.45
CA LEU A 115 16.39 9.85 6.96
C LEU A 115 17.50 9.75 5.91
N LYS A 116 17.57 8.64 5.16
CA LYS A 116 18.49 8.46 4.03
C LYS A 116 18.23 9.52 2.96
N ILE A 117 16.97 9.71 2.56
CA ILE A 117 16.57 10.75 1.61
C ILE A 117 16.99 12.14 2.10
N HIS A 118 16.71 12.47 3.36
CA HIS A 118 17.11 13.75 3.95
C HIS A 118 18.62 13.97 3.89
N SER A 119 19.42 12.91 4.05
CA SER A 119 20.89 12.98 3.94
C SER A 119 21.41 13.26 2.52
N ILE A 120 20.65 12.89 1.48
CA ILE A 120 21.00 13.13 0.06
C ILE A 120 20.83 14.61 -0.31
N LEU A 121 19.93 15.31 0.39
CA LEU A 121 19.62 16.72 0.13
C LEU A 121 20.66 17.65 0.73
N THR A 122 20.88 18.79 0.06
CA THR A 122 21.66 19.92 0.60
C THR A 122 20.90 20.59 1.74
N PRO A 123 21.56 21.37 2.62
CA PRO A 123 20.89 22.14 3.66
C PRO A 123 19.76 23.04 3.12
N GLU A 124 19.98 23.70 1.98
CA GLU A 124 19.00 24.58 1.32
C GLU A 124 17.78 23.80 0.81
N GLN A 125 18.01 22.64 0.19
CA GLN A 125 16.95 21.74 -0.26
C GLN A 125 16.11 21.20 0.91
N ARG A 126 16.72 20.96 2.09
CA ARG A 126 16.00 20.51 3.29
C ARG A 126 15.05 21.57 3.84
N GLU A 127 15.37 22.86 3.73
CA GLU A 127 14.45 23.91 4.14
C GLU A 127 13.16 23.90 3.30
N LYS A 128 13.26 23.52 2.02
CA LYS A 128 12.08 23.35 1.14
C LYS A 128 11.16 22.21 1.63
N LEU A 129 11.69 21.19 2.31
CA LEU A 129 10.88 20.13 2.93
C LEU A 129 10.04 20.61 4.12
N LYS A 130 10.47 21.65 4.83
CA LYS A 130 9.78 22.16 6.03
C LYS A 130 8.55 23.00 5.70
N MET A 131 8.28 23.28 4.42
CA MET A 131 7.13 24.09 4.03
C MET A 131 5.83 23.39 4.47
N PRO A 132 5.02 24.01 5.35
CA PRO A 132 3.81 23.36 5.85
C PRO A 132 2.82 23.15 4.72
N ARG A 133 2.30 21.92 4.61
CA ARG A 133 1.30 21.49 3.61
C ARG A 133 0.10 22.43 3.47
N LYS A 134 -0.24 23.20 4.51
CA LYS A 134 -1.26 24.26 4.51
C LYS A 134 -0.98 25.42 3.54
N LYS A 135 0.29 25.80 3.32
CA LYS A 135 0.64 26.89 2.39
C LYS A 135 0.46 26.50 0.92
N PHE A 136 0.66 25.22 0.59
CA PHE A 136 0.44 24.70 -0.76
C PHE A 136 -1.04 24.72 -1.17
N ILE A 137 -1.95 24.38 -0.25
CA ILE A 137 -3.40 24.43 -0.52
C ILE A 137 -3.83 25.89 -0.82
N LYS A 138 -3.41 26.83 0.02
CA LYS A 138 -3.79 28.25 -0.14
C LYS A 138 -3.19 28.90 -1.39
N LYS A 139 -1.95 28.56 -1.77
CA LYS A 139 -1.29 29.10 -2.97
C LYS A 139 -1.95 28.59 -4.25
N VAL A 140 -2.31 27.31 -4.31
CA VAL A 140 -3.03 26.71 -5.46
C VAL A 140 -4.45 27.27 -5.60
N GLU A 141 -5.13 27.61 -4.50
CA GLU A 141 -6.43 28.33 -4.55
C GLU A 141 -6.28 29.73 -5.14
N ILE A 142 -5.30 30.51 -4.68
CA ILE A 142 -5.06 31.88 -5.17
C ILE A 142 -4.69 31.89 -6.66
N GLU A 143 -3.82 30.98 -7.12
CA GLU A 143 -3.41 30.88 -8.53
C GLU A 143 -4.51 30.32 -9.47
N ARG A 144 -5.60 29.79 -8.92
CA ARG A 144 -6.79 29.41 -9.68
C ARG A 144 -7.76 30.59 -9.79
N GLU A 145 -7.97 31.33 -8.71
CA GLU A 145 -8.79 32.55 -8.73
C GLU A 145 -8.21 33.66 -9.60
N GLU A 146 -6.88 33.73 -9.76
CA GLU A 146 -6.23 34.71 -10.65
C GLU A 146 -6.23 34.31 -12.14
N ARG A 147 -6.65 33.08 -12.47
CA ARG A 147 -6.73 32.57 -13.86
C ARG A 147 -8.14 32.56 -14.44
N ASP A 148 -9.16 32.78 -13.61
CA ASP A 148 -10.56 32.92 -13.98
C ASP A 148 -10.97 34.41 -14.03
#